data_AF-C7GI52-F1
#
_entry.id   AF-C7GI52-F1
#
_cell.length_a   1.000
_cell.length_b   1.000
_cell.length_c   1.000
_cell.angle_alpha   90.00
_cell.angle_beta   90.00
_cell.angle_gamma   90.00
#
_symmetry.space_group_name_H-M   'P 1'
#
loop_
_entity.id
_entity.type
_entity.pdbx_description
1 polymer ?
#
loop_
_entity_poly.entity_id
_entity_poly.type
_entity_poly.pdbx_seq_one_letter_code
_entity_poly.pdbx_strand_id
1 'polypeptide(L)'
;MLCEKCKTNMIHVCENSVQGWSCPVCGWGTLTTYIDKIHQDMTEYSICTKSITNIDKDKIKVISKIAGVNYIVAKQMLEKEGICILKAKA
;
A
#
# COMPACT_ATOMS: atom_id res chain seq x y z
N MET A 1 -30.11 -2.84 5.40
CA MET A 1 -29.77 -1.54 4.76
C MET A 1 -30.52 -1.45 3.42
N LEU A 2 -30.97 -0.26 3.01
CA LEU A 2 -31.61 -0.05 1.70
C LEU A 2 -30.56 0.44 0.69
N CYS A 3 -30.62 -0.05 -0.54
CA CYS A 3 -29.75 0.39 -1.62
C CYS A 3 -29.99 1.86 -1.97
N GLU A 4 -28.93 2.66 -2.07
CA GLU A 4 -29.06 4.08 -2.38
C GLU A 4 -29.66 4.34 -3.77
N LYS A 5 -29.36 3.46 -4.74
CA LYS A 5 -29.79 3.58 -6.14
C LYS A 5 -31.23 3.10 -6.39
N CYS A 6 -31.56 1.87 -6.00
CA CYS A 6 -32.85 1.25 -6.34
C CYS A 6 -33.77 1.03 -5.14
N LYS A 7 -33.38 1.45 -3.93
CA LYS A 7 -34.13 1.34 -2.67
C LYS A 7 -34.49 -0.10 -2.25
N THR A 8 -33.97 -1.12 -2.92
CA THR A 8 -34.14 -2.53 -2.56
C THR A 8 -33.36 -2.86 -1.28
N ASN A 9 -33.85 -3.82 -0.50
CA ASN A 9 -33.11 -4.40 0.62
C ASN A 9 -31.78 -5.00 0.15
N MET A 10 -30.70 -4.57 0.79
CA MET A 10 -29.35 -5.09 0.52
C MET A 10 -29.09 -6.37 1.31
N ILE A 11 -28.25 -7.23 0.76
CA ILE A 11 -27.76 -8.45 1.41
C ILE A 11 -26.42 -8.16 2.09
N HIS A 12 -26.22 -8.74 3.28
CA HIS A 12 -24.92 -8.72 3.92
C HIS A 12 -24.00 -9.73 3.23
N VAL A 13 -22.81 -9.31 2.85
CA VAL A 13 -21.76 -10.13 2.25
C VAL A 13 -20.64 -10.25 3.27
N CYS A 14 -20.18 -11.47 3.54
CA CYS A 14 -19.02 -11.74 4.37
C CYS A 14 -18.28 -12.93 3.76
N GLU A 15 -17.19 -12.66 3.05
CA GLU A 15 -16.38 -13.66 2.38
C GLU A 15 -14.90 -13.33 2.59
N ASN A 16 -14.19 -14.23 3.29
CA ASN A 16 -12.82 -14.00 3.76
C ASN A 16 -12.72 -12.68 4.53
N SER A 17 -11.81 -11.79 4.15
CA SER A 17 -11.64 -10.47 4.74
C SER A 17 -12.60 -9.41 4.17
N VAL A 18 -13.44 -9.73 3.20
CA VAL A 18 -14.39 -8.76 2.61
C VAL A 18 -15.72 -8.86 3.34
N GLN A 19 -16.21 -7.72 3.84
CA GLN A 19 -17.51 -7.62 4.49
C GLN A 19 -18.26 -6.36 4.05
N GLY A 20 -19.59 -6.40 4.06
CA GLY A 20 -20.40 -5.21 3.80
C GLY A 20 -21.77 -5.54 3.26
N TRP A 21 -22.32 -4.62 2.47
CA TRP A 21 -23.67 -4.72 1.93
C TRP A 21 -23.64 -4.64 0.41
N SER A 22 -24.31 -5.57 -0.25
CA SER A 22 -24.46 -5.59 -1.71
C SER A 22 -25.93 -5.57 -2.12
N CYS A 23 -26.26 -4.87 -3.19
CA CYS A 23 -27.59 -4.87 -3.76
C CYS A 23 -27.73 -6.00 -4.80
N PRO A 24 -28.65 -6.96 -4.61
CA PRO A 24 -28.81 -8.08 -5.53
C PRO A 24 -29.44 -7.68 -6.89
N VAL A 25 -30.01 -6.47 -6.99
CA VAL A 25 -30.74 -6.03 -8.20
C VAL A 25 -29.86 -5.20 -9.13
N CYS A 26 -29.12 -4.22 -8.59
CA CYS A 26 -28.33 -3.28 -9.40
C CYS A 26 -26.81 -3.41 -9.21
N GLY A 27 -26.35 -4.32 -8.33
CA GLY A 27 -24.92 -4.56 -8.08
C GLY A 27 -24.20 -3.47 -7.28
N TRP A 28 -24.87 -2.37 -6.92
CA TRP A 28 -24.27 -1.36 -6.05
C TRP A 28 -24.09 -1.91 -4.64
N GLY A 29 -22.94 -1.64 -4.02
CA GLY A 29 -22.65 -2.09 -2.67
C GLY A 29 -21.62 -1.21 -1.98
N THR A 30 -21.64 -1.27 -0.65
CA THR A 30 -20.62 -0.68 0.22
C THR A 30 -19.91 -1.83 0.91
N LEU A 31 -18.67 -2.07 0.48
CA LEU A 31 -17.83 -3.16 0.97
C LEU A 31 -16.61 -2.57 1.66
N THR A 32 -16.17 -3.21 2.72
CA THR A 32 -14.91 -2.93 3.41
C THR A 32 -14.12 -4.22 3.58
N THR A 33 -12.81 -4.09 3.62
CA THR A 33 -11.95 -5.20 4.01
C THR A 33 -11.64 -5.09 5.50
N TYR A 34 -11.72 -6.20 6.22
CA TYR A 34 -11.28 -6.34 7.60
C TYR A 34 -10.43 -7.60 7.71
N ILE A 35 -9.20 -7.40 8.16
CA ILE A 35 -8.22 -8.47 8.41
C ILE A 35 -8.03 -8.48 9.92
N ASP A 36 -8.37 -9.59 10.58
CA ASP A 36 -8.14 -9.73 12.02
C ASP A 36 -6.66 -9.53 12.34
N LYS A 37 -6.37 -8.90 13.49
CA LYS A 37 -4.99 -8.60 13.90
C LYS A 37 -4.09 -9.82 13.97
N ILE A 38 -4.64 -11.00 14.31
CA ILE A 38 -3.89 -12.27 14.34
C ILE A 38 -3.41 -12.69 12.94
N HIS A 39 -4.08 -12.22 11.89
CA HIS A 39 -3.74 -12.47 10.49
C HIS A 39 -2.95 -11.32 9.85
N GLN A 40 -2.73 -10.21 10.56
CA GLN A 40 -1.91 -9.10 10.08
C GLN A 40 -0.42 -9.39 10.33
N ASP A 41 0.41 -9.25 9.29
CA ASP A 41 1.85 -9.21 9.49
C ASP A 41 2.24 -7.85 10.08
N MET A 42 2.58 -7.87 11.37
CA MET A 42 2.99 -6.67 12.09
C MET A 42 4.48 -6.37 11.92
N THR A 43 5.22 -7.24 11.22
CA THR A 43 6.65 -7.08 10.95
C THR A 43 6.89 -5.89 10.05
N GLU A 44 7.68 -4.93 10.53
CA GLU A 44 8.12 -3.80 9.73
C GLU A 44 9.46 -4.13 9.08
N TYR A 45 9.50 -4.05 7.75
CA TYR A 45 10.70 -4.26 6.96
C TYR A 45 11.33 -2.93 6.57
N SER A 46 12.66 -2.93 6.50
CA SER A 46 13.45 -1.76 6.09
C SER A 46 14.31 -2.09 4.88
N ILE A 47 14.27 -1.23 3.87
CA ILE A 47 15.19 -1.30 2.71
C ILE A 47 16.27 -0.25 2.93
N CYS A 48 17.53 -0.69 3.00
CA CYS A 48 18.68 0.18 3.19
C CYS A 48 19.70 0.03 2.07
N THR A 49 20.40 1.11 1.73
CA THR A 49 21.56 1.05 0.84
C THR A 49 22.79 0.54 1.58
N LYS A 50 23.58 -0.30 0.92
CA LYS A 50 25.00 -0.48 1.28
C LYS A 50 25.83 0.61 0.61
N SER A 51 27.11 0.75 0.99
CA SER A 51 27.99 1.72 0.36
C SER A 51 28.01 1.54 -1.16
N ILE A 52 27.83 2.64 -1.89
CA ILE A 52 27.79 2.67 -3.35
C ILE A 52 28.92 3.59 -3.81
N THR A 53 29.84 3.03 -4.58
CA THR A 53 31.00 3.77 -5.10
C THR A 53 30.73 4.45 -6.45
N ASN A 54 29.64 4.09 -7.14
CA ASN A 54 29.27 4.68 -8.43
C ASN A 54 27.76 4.96 -8.50
N ILE A 55 27.38 6.24 -8.49
CA ILE A 55 25.99 6.70 -8.56
C ILE A 55 25.67 7.07 -10.00
N ASP A 56 24.94 6.21 -10.70
CA ASP A 56 24.44 6.44 -12.04
C ASP A 56 22.96 6.89 -12.04
N LYS A 57 22.47 7.27 -13.23
CA LYS A 57 21.10 7.76 -13.41
C LYS A 57 20.04 6.71 -13.08
N ASP A 58 20.31 5.43 -13.34
CA ASP A 58 19.34 4.37 -13.12
C ASP A 58 19.16 4.11 -11.62
N LYS A 59 20.25 4.13 -10.84
CA LYS A 59 20.21 4.07 -9.38
C LYS A 59 19.42 5.23 -8.80
N ILE A 60 19.67 6.46 -9.25
CA ILE A 60 18.89 7.64 -8.81
C ILE A 60 17.41 7.46 -9.13
N LYS A 61 17.07 6.97 -10.32
CA LYS A 61 15.68 6.73 -10.74
C LYS A 61 15.01 5.66 -9.86
N VAL A 62 15.70 4.58 -9.53
CA VAL A 62 15.18 3.54 -8.62
C VAL A 62 14.92 4.12 -7.24
N ILE A 63 15.89 4.82 -6.64
CA ILE A 63 15.73 5.40 -5.30
C ILE A 63 14.59 6.43 -5.27
N SER A 64 14.49 7.29 -6.29
CA SER A 64 13.41 8.28 -6.38
C SER A 64 12.01 7.64 -6.36
N LYS A 65 11.86 6.48 -7.01
CA LYS A 65 10.59 5.74 -7.06
C LYS A 65 10.28 5.05 -5.74
N ILE A 66 11.28 4.44 -5.09
CA ILE A 66 11.09 3.73 -3.82
C ILE A 66 10.81 4.71 -2.68
N ALA A 67 11.57 5.81 -2.59
CA ALA A 67 11.42 6.80 -1.53
C ALA A 67 10.33 7.86 -1.81
N GLY A 68 9.81 7.93 -3.04
CA GLY A 68 8.82 8.95 -3.41
C GLY A 68 9.35 10.38 -3.41
N VAL A 69 10.65 10.56 -3.71
CA VAL A 69 11.33 11.86 -3.69
C VAL A 69 11.84 12.25 -5.08
N ASN A 70 12.17 13.53 -5.29
CA ASN A 70 12.75 13.97 -6.56
C ASN A 70 14.19 13.44 -6.76
N TYR A 71 14.71 13.56 -7.99
CA TYR A 71 16.03 13.03 -8.36
C TYR A 71 17.21 13.66 -7.61
N ILE A 72 17.12 14.94 -7.22
CA ILE A 72 18.18 15.64 -6.49
C ILE A 72 18.28 15.04 -5.08
N VAL A 73 17.15 14.89 -4.40
CA VAL A 73 17.08 14.28 -3.06
C VAL A 73 17.51 12.82 -3.12
N ALA A 74 17.06 12.06 -4.12
CA ALA A 74 17.47 10.66 -4.31
C ALA A 74 18.98 10.51 -4.50
N LYS A 75 19.63 11.43 -5.22
CA LYS A 75 21.09 11.45 -5.36
C LYS A 75 21.79 11.72 -4.02
N GLN A 76 21.32 12.73 -3.27
CA GLN A 76 21.86 13.04 -1.94
C GLN A 76 21.70 11.88 -0.95
N MET A 77 20.64 11.09 -1.06
CA MET A 77 20.45 9.88 -0.27
C MET A 77 21.49 8.80 -0.62
N LEU A 78 21.84 8.66 -1.90
CA LEU A 78 22.85 7.70 -2.37
C LEU A 78 24.29 8.11 -2.03
N GLU A 79 24.56 9.41 -1.88
CA GLU A 79 25.87 9.94 -1.46
C GLU A 79 26.18 9.68 0.01
N LYS A 80 25.17 9.32 0.81
CA LYS A 80 25.30 8.99 2.23
C LYS A 80 25.32 7.46 2.41
N GLU A 81 26.24 6.96 3.22
CA GLU A 81 26.34 5.53 3.49
C GLU A 81 25.24 5.05 4.44
N GLY A 82 24.71 3.84 4.20
CA GLY A 82 23.84 3.14 5.15
C GLY A 82 22.43 3.71 5.30
N ILE A 83 21.92 4.47 4.33
CA ILE A 83 20.60 5.11 4.44
C ILE A 83 19.47 4.10 4.28
N CYS A 84 18.49 4.21 5.18
CA CYS A 84 17.19 3.57 5.03
C CYS A 84 16.32 4.37 4.04
N ILE A 85 15.94 3.71 2.95
CA ILE A 85 15.15 4.28 1.84
C ILE A 85 13.66 4.12 2.11
N LEU A 86 13.26 3.00 2.72
CA LEU A 86 11.86 2.65 2.96
C LEU A 86 11.73 1.86 4.26
N LYS A 87 10.69 2.18 5.03
CA LYS A 87 10.15 1.33 6.08
C LYS A 87 8.68 1.06 5.79
N ALA A 88 8.29 -0.20 5.74
CA ALA A 88 6.93 -0.60 5.41
C ALA A 88 6.58 -1.94 6.04
N LYS A 89 5.29 -2.15 6.30
CA LYS A 89 4.73 -3.46 6.65
C LYS A 89 4.29 -4.19 5.38
N ALA A 90 4.34 -5.51 5.43
CA ALA A 90 3.89 -6.37 4.34
C ALA A 90 2.35 -6.38 4.21
#